data_AF-A0A2P2LQX3-F1
#
_entry.id   AF-A0A2P2LQX3-F1
#
_cell.length_a   1.000
_cell.length_b   1.000
_cell.length_c   1.000
_cell.angle_alpha   90.00
_cell.angle_beta   90.00
_cell.angle_gamma   90.00
#
_symmetry.space_group_name_H-M   'P 1'
#
loop_
_entity.id
_entity.type
_entity.pdbx_description
1 polymer ?
#
loop_
_entity_poly.entity_id
_entity_poly.type
_entity_poly.pdbx_seq_one_letter_code
_entity_poly.pdbx_strand_id
1 'polypeptide(L)'
;MMSDSTNVLSPGRTLSESVVADSLLKRISAAKGRVITTQFASNIQRIGSVKAAADVTGRKLVFVGMSLRTYMDAAWKDGKAPFDPSTLVISLQGLLAHLPDSLLVFG
;
A
#
# COMPACT_ATOMS: atom_id res chain seq x y z
N MET A 1 32.28 4.07 14.41
CA MET A 1 31.33 3.49 13.43
C MET A 1 29.93 3.67 14.01
N MET A 2 28.96 4.17 13.25
CA MET A 2 27.55 4.19 13.67
C MET A 2 26.78 3.20 12.80
N SER A 3 25.94 2.36 13.44
CA SER A 3 25.18 1.28 12.79
C SER A 3 23.75 1.28 13.31
N ASP A 4 22.81 0.81 12.48
CA ASP A 4 21.41 0.61 12.85
C ASP A 4 21.25 -0.65 13.72
N SER A 5 20.59 -0.52 14.88
CA SER A 5 20.35 -1.60 15.84
C SER A 5 18.88 -2.03 15.95
N THR A 6 17.97 -1.51 15.12
CA THR A 6 16.52 -1.78 15.20
C THR A 6 16.19 -3.27 15.21
N ASN A 7 16.94 -4.09 14.47
CA ASN A 7 16.69 -5.52 14.33
C ASN A 7 17.82 -6.42 14.87
N VAL A 8 18.72 -5.91 15.72
CA VAL A 8 19.93 -6.66 16.17
C VAL A 8 19.60 -7.97 16.91
N LEU A 9 18.43 -8.04 17.56
CA LEU A 9 17.97 -9.22 18.30
C LEU A 9 17.22 -10.23 17.41
N SER A 10 16.93 -9.88 16.16
CA SER A 10 16.20 -10.74 15.23
C SER A 10 17.19 -11.62 14.45
N PRO A 11 17.27 -12.94 14.73
CA PRO A 11 18.20 -13.81 14.02
C PRO A 11 17.81 -13.97 12.55
N GLY A 12 18.81 -14.21 11.70
CA GLY A 12 18.61 -14.41 10.27
C GLY A 12 18.55 -13.11 9.48
N ARG A 13 17.76 -13.09 8.40
CA ARG A 13 17.67 -11.96 7.47
C ARG A 13 16.22 -11.51 7.31
N THR A 14 16.00 -10.20 7.27
CA THR A 14 14.72 -9.62 6.89
C THR A 14 14.34 -10.08 5.48
N LEU A 15 13.07 -10.45 5.31
CA LEU A 15 12.54 -10.85 4.01
C LEU A 15 12.55 -9.68 3.03
N SER A 16 12.73 -10.02 1.75
CA SER A 16 12.58 -9.05 0.66
C SER A 16 11.14 -8.56 0.55
N GLU A 17 10.96 -7.28 0.21
CA GLU A 17 9.65 -6.71 -0.13
C GLU A 17 8.97 -7.43 -1.31
N SER A 18 9.74 -8.07 -2.20
CA SER A 18 9.18 -8.89 -3.28
C SER A 18 8.38 -10.09 -2.74
N VAL A 19 8.88 -10.75 -1.70
CA VAL A 19 8.17 -11.87 -1.04
C VAL A 19 6.88 -11.40 -0.38
N VAL A 20 6.90 -10.16 0.15
CA VAL A 20 5.69 -9.54 0.72
C VAL A 20 4.70 -9.18 -0.38
N ALA A 21 5.15 -8.66 -1.53
CA ALA A 21 4.31 -8.36 -2.67
C ALA A 21 3.59 -9.61 -3.20
N ASP A 22 4.30 -10.74 -3.34
CA ASP A 22 3.71 -12.02 -3.76
C ASP A 22 2.64 -12.50 -2.77
N SER A 23 2.92 -12.35 -1.47
CA SER A 23 2.00 -12.70 -0.40
C SER A 23 0.74 -11.83 -0.39
N LEU A 24 0.90 -10.52 -0.63
CA LEU A 24 -0.21 -9.57 -0.75
C LEU A 24 -1.08 -9.92 -1.95
N LEU A 25 -0.48 -10.13 -3.12
CA LEU A 25 -1.20 -10.50 -4.34
C LEU A 25 -2.03 -11.76 -4.12
N LYS A 26 -1.41 -12.83 -3.58
CA LYS A 26 -2.12 -14.09 -3.30
C LYS A 26 -3.32 -13.89 -2.38
N ARG A 27 -3.17 -13.10 -1.31
CA ARG A 27 -4.23 -12.87 -0.32
C ARG A 27 -5.35 -11.98 -0.87
N ILE A 28 -5.01 -10.93 -1.60
CA ILE A 28 -5.98 -9.99 -2.18
C ILE A 28 -6.78 -10.68 -3.30
N SER A 29 -6.13 -11.50 -4.12
CA SER A 29 -6.79 -12.28 -5.18
C SER A 29 -7.75 -13.34 -4.63
N ALA A 30 -7.43 -13.96 -3.49
CA ALA A 30 -8.29 -14.96 -2.86
C ALA A 30 -9.46 -14.37 -2.07
N ALA A 31 -9.39 -13.09 -1.71
CA ALA A 31 -10.41 -12.44 -0.88
C ALA A 31 -11.70 -12.20 -1.68
N LYS A 32 -12.84 -12.52 -1.07
CA LYS A 32 -14.17 -12.19 -1.60
C LYS A 32 -14.67 -10.89 -0.98
N GLY A 33 -15.29 -10.03 -1.79
CA GLY A 33 -15.77 -8.72 -1.33
C GLY A 33 -14.63 -7.76 -1.04
N ARG A 34 -14.84 -6.81 -0.11
CA ARG A 34 -13.91 -5.71 0.17
C ARG A 34 -12.66 -6.18 0.93
N VAL A 35 -11.51 -5.60 0.58
CA VAL A 35 -10.25 -5.82 1.31
C VAL A 35 -9.82 -4.52 1.99
N ILE A 36 -9.33 -4.63 3.23
CA ILE A 36 -8.79 -3.51 4.00
C ILE A 36 -7.37 -3.85 4.40
N THR A 37 -6.45 -2.91 4.20
CA THR A 37 -5.05 -3.00 4.60
C THR A 37 -4.67 -1.81 5.47
N THR A 38 -3.80 -2.04 6.44
CA THR A 38 -3.23 -1.00 7.30
C THR A 38 -1.71 -1.07 7.20
N GLN A 39 -1.06 0.10 7.09
CA GLN A 39 0.40 0.19 7.08
C GLN A 39 0.86 1.60 7.45
N PHE A 40 2.15 1.75 7.72
CA PHE A 40 2.75 3.08 7.86
C PHE A 40 2.79 3.81 6.52
N ALA A 41 2.33 5.06 6.50
CA ALA A 41 2.36 5.90 5.30
C ALA A 41 3.77 6.12 4.72
N SER A 42 4.82 6.03 5.55
CA SER A 42 6.21 6.18 5.12
C SER A 42 6.74 5.00 4.29
N ASN A 43 6.07 3.84 4.31
CA ASN A 43 6.46 2.69 3.48
C ASN A 43 5.83 2.77 2.08
N ILE A 44 6.35 3.68 1.27
CA ILE A 44 5.86 3.94 -0.09
C ILE A 44 5.99 2.72 -1.01
N GLN A 45 7.03 1.89 -0.82
CA GLN A 45 7.22 0.67 -1.60
C GLN A 45 6.07 -0.32 -1.37
N ARG A 46 5.66 -0.50 -0.11
CA ARG A 46 4.54 -1.37 0.25
C ARG A 46 3.21 -0.85 -0.29
N ILE A 47 3.00 0.47 -0.33
CA ILE A 47 1.86 1.10 -1.02
C ILE A 47 1.84 0.68 -2.51
N GLY A 48 2.98 0.70 -3.17
CA GLY A 48 3.15 0.21 -4.55
C GLY A 48 2.72 -1.25 -4.73
N SER A 49 3.17 -2.15 -3.85
CA SER A 49 2.78 -3.57 -3.89
C SER A 49 1.27 -3.77 -3.73
N VAL A 50 0.63 -2.99 -2.85
CA VAL A 50 -0.82 -3.04 -2.67
C VAL A 50 -1.56 -2.53 -3.92
N LYS A 51 -1.06 -1.46 -4.55
CA LYS A 51 -1.61 -0.96 -5.82
C LYS A 51 -1.51 -1.99 -6.94
N ALA A 52 -0.36 -2.64 -7.10
CA ALA A 52 -0.17 -3.68 -8.11
C ALA A 52 -1.15 -4.84 -7.92
N ALA A 53 -1.35 -5.29 -6.67
CA ALA A 53 -2.34 -6.32 -6.37
C ALA A 53 -3.79 -5.85 -6.64
N ALA A 54 -4.09 -4.58 -6.37
CA ALA A 54 -5.40 -3.99 -6.69
C ALA A 54 -5.66 -4.04 -8.20
N ASP A 55 -4.68 -3.61 -9.01
CA ASP A 55 -4.82 -3.55 -10.46
C ASP A 55 -5.03 -4.93 -11.07
N VAL A 56 -4.25 -5.93 -10.64
CA VAL A 56 -4.39 -7.31 -11.12
C VAL A 56 -5.76 -7.91 -10.78
N THR A 57 -6.34 -7.52 -9.65
CA THR A 57 -7.63 -8.03 -9.19
C THR A 57 -8.82 -7.18 -9.64
N GLY A 58 -8.59 -6.13 -10.44
CA GLY A 58 -9.61 -5.20 -10.88
C GLY A 58 -10.19 -4.33 -9.75
N ARG A 59 -9.55 -4.32 -8.58
CA ARG A 59 -10.01 -3.58 -7.40
C ARG A 59 -9.55 -2.14 -7.48
N LYS A 60 -10.43 -1.21 -7.12
CA LYS A 60 -10.07 0.20 -6.97
C LYS A 60 -9.38 0.43 -5.64
N LEU A 61 -8.22 1.07 -5.68
CA LEU A 61 -7.45 1.48 -4.52
C LEU A 61 -8.00 2.81 -3.97
N VAL A 62 -8.32 2.82 -2.68
CA VAL A 62 -8.85 4.00 -1.99
C VAL A 62 -8.00 4.25 -0.75
N PHE A 63 -7.54 5.49 -0.58
CA PHE A 63 -6.78 5.89 0.59
C PHE A 63 -7.65 6.58 1.62
N VAL A 64 -7.42 6.22 2.87
CA VAL A 64 -8.08 6.81 4.02
C VAL A 64 -7.01 7.31 4.98
N GLY A 65 -6.82 8.64 5.01
CA GLY A 65 -5.85 9.30 5.88
C GLY A 65 -5.06 10.40 5.16
N MET A 66 -4.72 11.47 5.89
CA MET A 66 -3.91 12.57 5.35
C MET A 66 -2.44 12.17 5.17
N SER A 67 -1.91 11.32 6.05
CA SER A 67 -0.50 10.91 6.02
C SER A 67 -0.12 10.22 4.72
N LEU A 68 -0.92 9.23 4.28
CA LEU A 68 -0.69 8.53 3.01
C LEU A 68 -0.60 9.49 1.82
N ARG A 69 -1.46 10.51 1.78
CA ARG A 69 -1.42 11.54 0.74
C ARG A 69 -0.15 12.37 0.82
N THR A 70 0.22 12.85 2.01
CA THR A 70 1.44 13.64 2.21
C THR A 70 2.70 12.89 1.75
N TYR A 71 2.85 11.62 2.12
CA TYR A 71 4.01 10.82 1.74
C TYR A 71 4.04 10.51 0.24
N MET A 72 2.90 10.20 -0.37
CA MET A 72 2.82 9.98 -1.82
C MET A 72 3.08 11.25 -2.63
N ASP A 73 2.53 12.39 -2.21
CA ASP A 73 2.76 13.69 -2.87
C ASP A 73 4.24 14.09 -2.77
N ALA A 74 4.88 13.86 -1.62
CA ALA A 74 6.31 14.10 -1.46
C ALA A 74 7.15 13.17 -2.36
N ALA A 75 6.84 11.87 -2.39
CA ALA A 75 7.52 10.91 -3.25
C ALA A 75 7.35 11.22 -4.74
N TRP A 76 6.18 11.73 -5.14
CA TRP A 76 5.90 12.11 -6.53
C TRP A 76 6.75 13.31 -6.95
N LYS A 77 6.84 14.33 -6.09
CA LYS A 77 7.71 15.50 -6.32
C LYS A 77 9.19 15.12 -6.42
N ASP A 78 9.61 14.09 -5.69
CA ASP A 78 10.98 13.56 -5.71
C ASP A 78 11.21 12.54 -6.85
N GLY A 79 10.19 12.23 -7.66
CA GLY A 79 10.29 11.26 -8.75
C GLY A 79 10.42 9.79 -8.31
N LYS A 80 10.09 9.49 -7.05
CA LYS A 80 10.23 8.15 -6.44
C LYS A 80 8.90 7.46 -6.13
N ALA A 81 7.77 8.10 -6.42
CA ALA A 81 6.48 7.47 -6.17
C ALA A 81 6.28 6.27 -7.12
N PRO A 82 5.69 5.17 -6.63
CA PRO A 82 5.47 3.97 -7.42
C PRO A 82 4.38 4.12 -8.48
N PHE A 83 3.54 5.17 -8.37
CA PHE A 83 2.48 5.50 -9.31
C PHE A 83 2.03 6.95 -9.10
N ASP A 84 1.28 7.49 -10.06
CA ASP A 84 0.72 8.84 -10.01
C ASP A 84 -0.37 8.95 -8.91
N PRO A 85 -0.21 9.84 -7.91
CA PRO A 85 -1.20 10.08 -6.87
C PRO A 85 -2.59 10.48 -7.39
N SER A 86 -2.69 11.03 -8.61
CA SER A 86 -3.97 11.40 -9.23
C SER A 86 -4.90 10.20 -9.47
N THR A 87 -4.33 8.99 -9.56
CA THR A 87 -5.07 7.74 -9.77
C THR A 87 -5.81 7.26 -8.52
N LEU A 88 -5.60 7.92 -7.38
CA LEU A 88 -6.19 7.57 -6.11
C LEU A 88 -7.61 8.11 -6.00
N VAL A 89 -8.53 7.25 -5.56
CA VAL A 89 -9.84 7.71 -5.10
C VAL A 89 -9.69 8.19 -3.66
N ILE A 90 -9.80 9.50 -3.47
CA ILE A 90 -9.59 10.18 -2.18
C ILE A 90 -10.93 10.70 -1.66
N SER A 91 -11.89 9.83 -1.35
CA SER A 91 -13.05 10.21 -0.52
C SER A 91 -13.82 9.02 0.04
N LEU A 92 -14.34 9.19 1.27
CA LEU A 92 -15.33 8.28 1.87
C LEU A 92 -16.64 8.21 1.05
N GLN A 93 -16.94 9.26 0.27
CA GLN A 93 -18.08 9.26 -0.64
C GLN A 93 -17.82 8.36 -1.87
N GLY A 94 -16.60 8.38 -2.42
CA GLY A 94 -16.17 7.45 -3.48
C GLY A 94 -16.11 5.99 -3.01
N LEU A 95 -15.86 5.76 -1.72
CA LEU A 95 -15.92 4.42 -1.11
C LEU A 95 -17.31 3.78 -1.19
N LEU A 96 -18.37 4.58 -0.97
CA LEU A 96 -19.75 4.12 -1.01
C LEU A 96 -20.24 3.87 -2.44
N ALA A 97 -19.67 4.56 -3.43
CA ALA A 97 -19.99 4.39 -4.85
C ALA A 97 -19.36 3.12 -5.47
N HIS A 98 -18.30 2.56 -4.87
CA HIS A 98 -17.52 1.44 -5.42
C HIS A 98 -17.68 0.13 -4.63
N LEU A 99 -18.93 -0.28 -4.38
CA LEU A 99 -19.28 -1.56 -3.74
C LEU A 99 -19.50 -2.67 -4.77
N PRO A 100 -19.11 -3.95 -4.49
CA PRO A 100 -18.45 -4.51 -3.29
C PRO A 100 -16.93 -4.77 -3.42
N ASP A 101 -16.30 -4.55 -4.58
CA ASP A 101 -14.92 -5.02 -4.87
C ASP A 101 -13.82 -3.96 -4.69
N SER A 102 -13.89 -3.14 -3.64
CA SER A 102 -12.86 -2.13 -3.33
C SER A 102 -11.70 -2.67 -2.47
N LEU A 103 -10.50 -2.07 -2.63
CA LEU A 103 -9.34 -2.27 -1.75
C LEU A 103 -9.00 -0.96 -1.03
N LEU A 104 -9.11 -0.97 0.30
CA LEU A 104 -8.83 0.18 1.16
C LEU A 104 -7.43 0.10 1.77
N VAL A 105 -6.73 1.24 1.82
CA VAL A 105 -5.47 1.41 2.55
C VAL A 105 -5.60 2.51 3.59
N PHE A 106 -5.27 2.19 4.82
CA PHE A 106 -5.20 3.11 5.95
C PHE A 106 -3.76 3.27 6.41
N GLY A 107 -3.38 4.50 6.79
CA GLY A 107 -2.03 4.84 7.27
C GLY A 107 -1.83 6.31 7.61
#